data_AF-A0A1X7ACT8-F1
#
_entry.id   AF-A0A1X7ACT8-F1
#
_cell.length_a   1.000
_cell.length_b   1.000
_cell.length_c   1.000
_cell.angle_alpha   90.00
_cell.angle_beta   90.00
_cell.angle_gamma   90.00
#
_symmetry.space_group_name_H-M   'P 1'
#
loop_
_entity.id
_entity.type
_entity.pdbx_description
1 polymer ?
#
loop_
_entity_poly.entity_id
_entity_poly.type
_entity_poly.pdbx_seq_one_letter_code
_entity_poly.pdbx_strand_id
1 'polypeptide(L)' 'MSKSKQTKIDKVQALLRCPSGASLEALCKTAGWQSHSVRAALSGLRKKGVMIERRASDKPHGSATYHLTANKGGES' A
#
# COMPACT_ATOMS: atom_id res chain seq x y z
N MET A 1 -15.95 6.94 19.44
CA MET A 1 -15.14 7.08 18.21
C MET A 1 -13.66 6.89 18.57
N SER A 2 -13.19 5.64 18.57
CA SER A 2 -11.84 5.32 19.04
C SER A 2 -10.81 5.83 18.04
N LYS A 3 -10.05 6.84 18.45
CA LYS A 3 -8.92 7.43 17.72
C LYS A 3 -7.95 6.32 17.31
N SER A 4 -8.06 5.88 16.06
CA SER A 4 -7.18 4.85 15.52
C SER A 4 -5.78 5.44 15.46
N LYS A 5 -4.88 4.90 16.29
CA LYS A 5 -3.45 5.25 16.29
C LYS A 5 -2.99 5.28 14.84
N GLN A 6 -2.50 6.43 14.38
CA GLN A 6 -2.02 6.58 13.02
C GLN A 6 -0.75 5.75 12.88
N THR A 7 -0.93 4.48 12.48
CA THR A 7 0.16 3.51 12.40
C THR A 7 0.94 3.76 11.11
N LYS A 8 2.20 3.31 11.07
CA LYS A 8 3.00 3.35 9.83
C LYS A 8 2.28 2.68 8.64
N ILE A 9 1.40 1.70 8.92
CA ILE A 9 0.51 1.05 7.92
C ILE A 9 -0.49 2.05 7.34
N ASP A 10 -1.03 2.98 8.13
CA ASP A 10 -1.98 4.01 7.68
C ASP A 10 -1.36 4.93 6.63
N LYS A 11 -0.13 5.42 6.88
CA LYS A 11 0.63 6.22 5.91
C LYS A 11 0.88 5.45 4.61
N VAL A 12 1.25 4.18 4.71
CA VAL A 12 1.43 3.30 3.54
C VAL A 12 0.12 3.12 2.76
N GLN A 13 -1.00 2.88 3.45
CA GLN A 13 -2.31 2.76 2.81
C GLN A 13 -2.73 4.06 2.12
N ALA A 14 -2.48 5.23 2.74
CA ALA A 14 -2.75 6.52 2.13
C ALA A 14 -1.94 6.72 0.84
N LEU A 15 -0.67 6.33 0.82
CA LEU A 15 0.16 6.36 -0.39
C LEU A 15 -0.33 5.39 -1.47
N LEU A 16 -0.75 4.19 -1.08
CA LEU A 16 -1.29 3.20 -2.01
C LEU A 16 -2.65 3.63 -2.59
N ARG A 17 -3.43 4.43 -1.84
CA ARG A 17 -4.70 5.03 -2.29
C ARG A 17 -4.49 6.14 -3.31
N CYS A 18 -3.29 6.72 -3.42
CA CYS A 18 -3.02 7.71 -4.46
C CYS A 18 -3.19 7.07 -5.85
N PRO A 19 -3.73 7.81 -6.83
CA PRO A 19 -3.90 7.31 -8.20
C PRO A 19 -2.57 6.91 -8.85
N SER A 20 -1.48 7.58 -8.46
CA SER A 20 -0.11 7.24 -8.89
C SER A 20 0.41 5.93 -8.30
N GLY A 21 -0.21 5.40 -7.24
CA GLY A 21 0.29 4.25 -6.48
C GLY A 21 1.62 4.54 -5.78
N ALA A 22 2.22 3.49 -5.21
CA ALA A 22 3.54 3.57 -4.60
C ALA A 22 4.37 2.32 -4.88
N SER A 23 5.64 2.52 -5.24
CA SER A 23 6.60 1.42 -5.40
C SER A 23 7.04 0.86 -4.05
N LEU A 24 7.51 -0.39 -4.03
CA LEU A 24 7.98 -1.04 -2.82
C LEU A 24 9.08 -0.25 -2.09
N GLU A 25 9.99 0.37 -2.84
CA GLU A 25 11.04 1.25 -2.31
C GLU A 25 10.49 2.53 -1.68
N ALA A 26 9.47 3.13 -2.29
CA ALA A 26 8.81 4.32 -1.74
C ALA A 26 8.10 3.99 -0.42
N LEU A 27 7.42 2.85 -0.37
CA LEU A 27 6.79 2.35 0.86
C LEU A 27 7.83 2.05 1.94
N CYS A 28 8.93 1.40 1.57
CA CYS A 28 10.07 1.16 2.45
C CYS A 28 10.62 2.47 3.01
N LYS A 29 10.86 3.47 2.17
CA LYS A 29 11.43 4.77 2.55
C LYS A 29 10.48 5.61 3.41
N THR A 30 9.19 5.63 3.10
CA THR A 30 8.18 6.34 3.91
C THR A 30 7.96 5.66 5.26
N ALA A 31 7.85 4.34 5.30
CA ALA A 31 7.55 3.61 6.53
C ALA A 31 8.80 3.30 7.38
N GLY A 32 9.98 3.37 6.77
CA GLY A 32 11.24 2.87 7.34
C GLY A 32 11.24 1.35 7.49
N TRP A 33 10.61 0.63 6.56
CA TRP A 33 10.46 -0.82 6.62
C TRP A 33 11.24 -1.54 5.54
N GLN A 34 11.85 -2.67 5.87
CA GLN A 34 12.45 -3.52 4.86
C GLN A 34 11.42 -4.14 3.92
N SER A 35 11.89 -4.55 2.74
CA SER A 35 11.11 -5.13 1.65
C SER A 35 10.19 -6.27 2.09
N HIS A 36 10.67 -7.14 2.98
CA HIS A 36 9.90 -8.27 3.51
C HIS A 36 8.77 -7.80 4.45
N SER A 37 8.99 -6.74 5.23
CA SER A 37 7.99 -6.18 6.15
C SER A 37 6.87 -5.47 5.38
N VAL A 38 7.21 -4.73 4.32
CA VAL A 38 6.21 -4.15 3.41
C VAL A 38 5.36 -5.27 2.78
N ARG A 39 5.98 -6.35 2.30
CA ARG A 39 5.24 -7.50 1.75
C ARG A 39 4.31 -8.16 2.78
N ALA A 40 4.76 -8.32 4.02
CA ALA A 40 3.93 -8.82 5.10
C ALA A 40 2.73 -7.90 5.38
N ALA A 41 2.95 -6.58 5.40
CA ALA A 41 1.88 -5.59 5.54
C ALA A 41 0.87 -5.67 4.38
N LEU A 42 1.34 -5.73 3.12
CA LEU A 42 0.48 -5.87 1.95
C LEU A 42 -0.35 -7.17 2.01
N SER A 43 0.26 -8.27 2.44
CA SER A 43 -0.46 -9.54 2.65
C SER A 43 -1.53 -9.42 3.74
N GLY A 44 -1.20 -8.76 4.85
CA GLY A 44 -2.15 -8.45 5.93
C GLY A 44 -3.32 -7.59 5.45
N LEU A 45 -3.08 -6.60 4.59
CA LEU A 45 -4.12 -5.76 3.99
C LEU A 45 -5.04 -6.57 3.07
N ARG A 46 -4.48 -7.45 2.23
CA ARG A 46 -5.28 -8.37 1.38
C ARG A 46 -6.20 -9.26 2.20
N LYS A 47 -5.70 -9.80 3.31
CA LYS A 47 -6.52 -10.60 4.25
C LYS A 47 -7.64 -9.80 4.91
N LYS A 48 -7.46 -8.50 5.10
CA LYS A 48 -8.50 -7.58 5.63
C LYS A 48 -9.55 -7.19 4.59
N GLY A 49 -9.47 -7.71 3.36
CA GLY A 49 -10.39 -7.34 2.27
C GLY A 49 -9.93 -6.13 1.45
N VAL A 50 -8.71 -5.65 1.65
CA VAL A 50 -8.14 -4.57 0.84
C VAL A 50 -7.59 -5.15 -0.47
N MET A 51 -8.16 -4.76 -1.60
CA MET A 51 -7.64 -5.17 -2.90
C MET A 51 -6.43 -4.28 -3.26
N ILE A 52 -5.29 -4.94 -3.47
CA ILE A 52 -4.04 -4.29 -3.85
C ILE A 52 -3.64 -4.86 -5.21
N GLU A 53 -3.61 -4.01 -6.20
CA GLU A 53 -3.09 -4.32 -7.51
C GLU A 53 -1.61 -3.98 -7.60
N ARG A 54 -0.86 -4.89 -8.22
CA ARG A 54 0.55 -4.68 -8.52
C ARG A 54 0.66 -4.43 -10.02
N ARG A 55 1.01 -3.21 -10.40
CA ARG A 55 1.31 -2.85 -11.79
C ARG A 55 2.82 -2.97 -11.99
N ALA A 56 3.23 -3.84 -12.90
CA ALA A 56 4.61 -3.83 -13.38
C ALA A 56 4.82 -2.56 -14.19
N SER A 57 6.00 -1.95 -14.07
CA SER A 57 6.35 -0.84 -14.95
C SER A 57 6.69 -1.37 -16.34
N ASP A 58 6.18 -0.73 -17.40
CA ASP A 58 6.52 -1.04 -18.80
C ASP A 58 7.99 -0.75 -19.16
N LYS A 59 8.73 -0.08 -18.26
CA LYS A 59 10.14 0.24 -18.48
C LYS A 59 11.05 -0.95 -18.16
N PRO A 60 12.11 -1.18 -18.95
CA PRO A 60 13.17 -2.09 -18.55
C PRO A 60 13.79 -1.56 -17.25
N HIS A 61 13.80 -2.39 -16.20
CA HIS A 61 14.19 -2.03 -14.81
C HIS A 61 13.20 -1.16 -14.02
N GLY A 62 11.97 -0.97 -14.49
CA GLY A 62 10.99 -0.22 -13.72
C GLY A 62 10.53 -0.97 -12.47
N SER A 63 10.50 -0.29 -11.32
CA SER A 63 9.98 -0.87 -10.08
C SER A 63 8.48 -1.08 -10.18
N ALA A 64 7.98 -2.20 -9.66
CA ALA A 64 6.55 -2.48 -9.64
C ALA A 64 5.85 -1.51 -8.68
N THR A 65 4.78 -0.89 -9.14
CA THR A 65 3.96 0.04 -8.38
C THR A 65 2.75 -0.69 -7.80
N TYR A 66 2.43 -0.40 -6.55
CA TYR A 66 1.28 -0.98 -5.86
C TYR A 66 0.18 0.07 -5.79
N HIS A 67 -1.03 -0.32 -6.16
CA HIS A 67 -2.23 0.51 -6.16
C HIS A 67 -3.27 -0.15 -5.28
N LEU A 68 -3.86 0.61 -4.38
CA LEU A 68 -5.01 0.16 -3.61
C LEU A 68 -6.25 0.38 -4.45
N THR A 69 -6.80 -0.69 -5.00
CA THR A 69 -8.09 -0.65 -5.69
C THR A 69 -9.17 -0.82 -4.64
N ALA A 70 -9.63 0.30 -4.08
CA ALA A 70 -10.73 0.24 -3.13
C ALA A 70 -11.99 -0.20 -3.90
N ASN A 71 -12.28 -1.50 -3.94
CA ASN A 71 -13.66 -1.89 -4.22
C ASN A 71 -14.50 -1.39 -3.05
N LYS A 72 -15.50 -0.54 -3.37
CA LYS A 72 -16.31 0.23 -2.43
C LYS A 72 -16.78 -0.58 -1.22
N GLY A 73 -16.68 0.06 -0.06
CA GLY A 73 -17.40 -0.32 1.15
C GLY A 73 -17.01 0.58 2.32
N GLY A 74 -17.59 1.78 2.40
CA GLY A 74 -17.46 2.64 3.58
C GLY A 74 -17.26 4.12 3.28
N GLU A 75 -18.15 4.69 2.48
CA GLU A 75 -18.47 6.12 2.59
C GLU A 75 -19.63 6.20 3.60
N SER A 76 -19.39 6.86 4.73
CA SER A 76 -20.40 7.48 5.59
C SER A 76 -19.67 8.55 6.40
#